data_AF-A0A9E3XJB5-F1
#
_entry.id   AF-A0A9E3XJB5-F1
#
_cell.length_a   1.000
_cell.length_b   1.000
_cell.length_c   1.000
_cell.angle_alpha   90.00
_cell.angle_beta   90.00
_cell.angle_gamma   90.00
#
_symmetry.space_group_name_H-M   'P 1'
#
loop_
_entity.id
_entity.type
_entity.pdbx_description
1 polymer ?
#
loop_
_entity_poly.entity_id
_entity_poly.type
_entity_poly.pdbx_seq_one_letter_code
_entity_poly.pdbx_strand_id
1 'polypeptide(L)'
;LLVGVEPLHQRSDALVGFAGYSPLFVERTTPEGEHVFGTAPTKFNWFNPQQFPTTKAADVKRVICLGGSTTYGRPYDDRTSFCGWLRAFLPAVDPGKQWEVINAGGISYASYRVARLMEELVRHEPDLFVIYTGHNEFLEKRTYDRMLRTPELMRTLASLASRLRVYSLLSDIVYPEE
;
A
#
# COMPACT_ATOMS: atom_id res chain seq x y z
N LEU A 1 -21.38 -21.06 15.44
CA LEU A 1 -21.91 -20.32 14.27
C LEU A 1 -20.87 -19.42 13.59
N LEU A 2 -19.97 -18.72 14.30
CA LEU A 2 -18.98 -17.81 13.66
C LEU A 2 -17.62 -18.46 13.33
N VAL A 3 -17.48 -19.78 13.47
CA VAL A 3 -16.17 -20.46 13.40
C VAL A 3 -15.53 -20.38 12.01
N GLY A 4 -16.33 -20.25 10.94
CA GLY A 4 -15.86 -20.11 9.55
C GLY A 4 -15.88 -18.70 8.95
N VAL A 5 -16.22 -17.66 9.73
CA VAL A 5 -16.23 -16.28 9.22
C VAL A 5 -14.87 -15.65 9.48
N GLU A 6 -14.11 -15.42 8.41
CA GLU A 6 -12.85 -14.70 8.48
C GLU A 6 -13.11 -13.19 8.62
N PRO A 7 -12.48 -12.51 9.60
CA PRO A 7 -12.64 -11.07 9.79
C PRO A 7 -12.32 -10.24 8.52
N LEU A 8 -13.13 -9.22 8.24
CA LEU A 8 -13.00 -8.37 7.06
C LEU A 8 -11.59 -7.74 6.93
N HIS A 9 -10.99 -7.28 8.05
CA HIS A 9 -9.64 -6.71 8.03
C HIS A 9 -8.52 -7.67 7.59
N GLN A 10 -8.75 -8.99 7.65
CA GLN A 10 -7.79 -10.02 7.22
C GLN A 10 -7.92 -10.30 5.72
N ARG A 11 -9.11 -10.08 5.15
CA ARG A 11 -9.43 -10.34 3.75
C ARG A 11 -9.18 -9.13 2.86
N SER A 12 -9.47 -7.91 3.34
CA SER A 12 -9.37 -6.69 2.53
C SER A 12 -9.11 -5.42 3.36
N ASP A 13 -8.59 -4.39 2.70
CA ASP A 13 -8.58 -3.04 3.26
C ASP A 13 -9.97 -2.40 3.10
N ALA A 14 -10.85 -2.67 4.07
CA ALA A 14 -12.24 -2.21 4.05
C ALA A 14 -12.41 -0.68 3.92
N LEU A 15 -11.40 0.09 4.32
CA LEU A 15 -11.39 1.55 4.16
C LEU A 15 -10.44 2.01 3.06
N VAL A 16 -9.92 1.12 2.21
CA VAL A 16 -9.21 1.43 0.96
C VAL A 16 -8.11 2.51 1.14
N GLY A 17 -7.37 2.45 2.24
CA GLY A 17 -6.31 3.41 2.60
C GLY A 17 -6.75 4.65 3.38
N PHE A 18 -8.04 4.84 3.66
CA PHE A 18 -8.57 6.02 4.38
C PHE A 18 -8.37 6.00 5.89
N ALA A 19 -7.98 4.86 6.48
CA ALA A 19 -7.84 4.74 7.93
C ALA A 19 -6.51 4.16 8.40
N GLY A 20 -5.57 3.88 7.48
CA GLY A 20 -4.16 3.59 7.82
C GLY A 20 -3.90 2.39 8.74
N TYR A 21 -4.87 1.47 8.92
CA TYR A 21 -4.75 0.35 9.85
C TYR A 21 -4.30 -0.96 9.20
N SER A 22 -4.31 -1.03 7.87
CA SER A 22 -3.78 -2.16 7.10
C SER A 22 -2.48 -1.68 6.44
N PRO A 23 -1.30 -2.12 6.94
CA PRO A 23 -0.04 -1.65 6.41
C PRO A 23 0.15 -2.11 4.97
N LEU A 24 0.88 -1.33 4.17
CA LEU A 24 1.27 -1.71 2.83
C LEU A 24 2.30 -2.85 2.86
N PHE A 25 3.25 -2.79 3.79
CA PHE A 25 4.30 -3.80 3.93
C PHE A 25 4.22 -4.52 5.27
N VAL A 26 4.41 -5.84 5.26
CA VAL A 26 4.50 -6.68 6.45
C VAL A 26 5.82 -7.43 6.46
N GLU A 27 6.38 -7.65 7.65
CA GLU A 27 7.56 -8.49 7.80
C GLU A 27 7.26 -9.93 7.40
N ARG A 28 8.21 -10.56 6.71
CA ARG A 28 8.19 -11.96 6.31
C ARG A 28 9.59 -12.52 6.42
N THR A 29 9.67 -13.84 6.59
CA THR A 29 10.92 -14.58 6.50
C THR A 29 10.93 -15.34 5.18
N THR A 30 11.96 -15.17 4.37
CA THR A 30 12.14 -15.93 3.11
C THR A 30 12.44 -17.40 3.43
N PRO A 31 12.26 -18.34 2.47
CA PRO A 31 12.69 -19.73 2.66
C PRO A 31 14.17 -19.87 3.06
N GLU A 32 15.00 -18.91 2.67
CA GLU A 32 16.42 -18.83 2.99
C GLU A 32 16.72 -18.25 4.40
N GLY A 33 15.68 -17.86 5.14
CA GLY A 33 15.80 -17.34 6.51
C GLY A 33 16.02 -15.82 6.60
N GLU A 34 15.92 -15.09 5.49
CA GLU A 34 16.12 -13.63 5.47
C GLU A 34 14.86 -12.90 5.93
N HIS A 35 15.03 -11.87 6.75
CA HIS A 35 13.93 -11.00 7.16
C HIS A 35 13.73 -9.87 6.14
N VAL A 36 12.55 -9.85 5.52
CA VAL A 36 12.19 -8.89 4.48
C VAL A 36 10.84 -8.26 4.77
N PHE A 37 10.67 -7.01 4.35
CA PHE A 37 9.34 -6.46 4.16
C PHE A 37 8.79 -6.96 2.83
N GLY A 38 7.52 -7.36 2.81
CA GLY A 38 6.80 -7.72 1.60
C GLY A 38 5.41 -7.08 1.54
N THR A 39 4.90 -6.78 0.34
CA THR A 39 3.55 -6.23 0.17
C THR A 39 2.52 -7.12 0.88
N ALA A 40 1.66 -6.53 1.72
CA ALA A 40 0.63 -7.26 2.45
C ALA A 40 -0.36 -7.94 1.48
N PRO A 41 -0.80 -9.19 1.72
CA PRO A 41 -1.69 -9.88 0.78
C PRO A 41 -2.99 -9.12 0.52
N THR A 42 -3.52 -8.43 1.53
CA THR A 42 -4.73 -7.58 1.45
C THR A 42 -4.59 -6.38 0.51
N LYS A 43 -3.38 -6.11 0.00
CA LYS A 43 -3.06 -4.96 -0.86
C LYS A 43 -2.81 -5.33 -2.31
N PHE A 44 -2.72 -6.61 -2.66
CA PHE A 44 -2.39 -7.05 -4.02
C PHE A 44 -3.38 -6.61 -5.11
N ASN A 45 -4.63 -6.33 -4.74
CA ASN A 45 -5.62 -5.79 -5.70
C ASN A 45 -5.25 -4.38 -6.21
N TRP A 46 -4.44 -3.63 -5.45
CA TRP A 46 -4.20 -2.21 -5.71
C TRP A 46 -2.71 -1.85 -5.83
N PHE A 47 -1.81 -2.72 -5.38
CA PHE A 47 -0.37 -2.50 -5.34
C PHE A 47 0.39 -3.68 -5.93
N ASN A 48 1.57 -3.40 -6.49
CA ASN A 48 2.46 -4.45 -6.97
C ASN A 48 3.06 -5.24 -5.78
N PRO A 49 3.36 -6.54 -5.96
CA PRO A 49 4.26 -7.24 -5.05
C PRO A 49 5.62 -6.55 -5.03
N GLN A 50 6.10 -6.22 -3.83
CA GLN A 50 7.43 -5.67 -3.57
C GLN A 50 8.05 -6.48 -2.43
N GLN A 51 9.38 -6.55 -2.43
CA GLN A 51 10.15 -7.16 -1.35
C GLN A 51 11.47 -6.41 -1.18
N PHE A 52 11.84 -6.10 0.06
CA PHE A 52 13.12 -5.44 0.38
C PHE A 52 13.55 -5.77 1.82
N PRO A 53 14.87 -5.70 2.14
CA PRO A 53 15.39 -6.02 3.47
C PRO A 53 14.75 -5.19 4.59
N THR A 54 14.45 -5.81 5.73
CA THR A 54 13.93 -5.08 6.91
C THR A 54 14.94 -4.09 7.46
N THR A 55 16.20 -4.51 7.53
CA THR A 55 17.34 -3.67 7.93
C THR A 55 18.00 -3.11 6.68
N LYS A 56 18.05 -1.78 6.55
CA LYS A 56 18.75 -1.11 5.46
C LYS A 56 20.26 -1.12 5.70
N ALA A 57 21.04 -1.57 4.72
CA ALA A 57 22.49 -1.51 4.80
C ALA A 57 23.01 -0.07 4.67
N ALA A 58 24.17 0.23 5.28
CA ALA A 58 24.70 1.59 5.38
C ALA A 58 25.06 2.22 4.01
N ASP A 59 25.43 1.40 3.03
CA ASP A 59 25.80 1.82 1.68
C ASP A 59 24.62 1.86 0.70
N VAL A 60 23.42 1.45 1.13
CA VAL A 60 22.20 1.43 0.32
C VAL A 60 21.49 2.78 0.33
N LYS A 61 21.01 3.21 -0.84
CA LYS A 61 20.06 4.32 -1.01
C LYS A 61 18.66 3.78 -1.33
N ARG A 62 17.73 4.02 -0.40
CA ARG A 62 16.34 3.56 -0.49
C ARG A 62 15.44 4.68 -1.01
N VAL A 63 14.88 4.48 -2.19
CA VAL A 63 13.96 5.38 -2.88
C VAL A 63 12.56 4.77 -2.84
N ILE A 64 11.59 5.48 -2.27
CA ILE A 64 10.20 5.04 -2.26
C ILE A 64 9.40 5.91 -3.23
N CYS A 65 8.86 5.28 -4.27
CA CYS A 65 8.05 5.94 -5.28
C CYS A 65 6.56 5.82 -4.93
N LEU A 66 5.85 6.94 -4.87
CA LEU A 66 4.48 7.07 -4.42
C LEU A 66 3.60 7.67 -5.52
N GLY A 67 2.34 7.26 -5.56
CA GLY A 67 1.38 7.85 -6.50
C GLY A 67 0.22 6.93 -6.86
N GLY A 68 -0.43 7.29 -7.96
CA GLY A 68 -1.58 6.56 -8.52
C GLY A 68 -1.17 5.39 -9.42
N SER A 69 -2.08 5.04 -10.33
CA SER A 69 -1.91 3.98 -11.33
C SER A 69 -0.70 4.17 -12.26
N THR A 70 -0.25 5.40 -12.51
CA THR A 70 0.97 5.67 -13.29
C THR A 70 2.22 5.22 -12.55
N THR A 71 2.32 5.48 -11.23
CA THR A 71 3.42 4.98 -10.39
C THR A 71 3.37 3.46 -10.31
N TYR A 72 2.18 2.87 -10.21
CA TYR A 72 2.00 1.42 -10.28
C TYR A 72 2.55 0.81 -11.58
N GLY A 73 2.46 1.52 -12.71
CA GLY A 73 2.83 1.01 -14.05
C GLY A 73 1.66 0.52 -14.89
N ARG A 74 0.42 0.95 -14.60
CA ARG A 74 -0.74 0.59 -15.43
C ARG A 74 -0.55 1.06 -16.88
N PRO A 75 -0.98 0.26 -17.88
CA PRO A 75 -1.82 -0.93 -17.79
C PRO A 75 -1.07 -2.24 -17.47
N TYR A 76 0.25 -2.23 -17.36
CA TYR A 76 1.08 -3.38 -17.03
C TYR A 76 1.32 -3.45 -15.51
N ASP A 77 2.58 -3.59 -15.10
CA ASP A 77 3.02 -3.72 -13.72
C ASP A 77 4.32 -2.95 -13.45
N ASP A 78 4.83 -3.13 -12.24
CA ASP A 78 6.05 -2.51 -11.72
C ASP A 78 7.26 -2.57 -12.66
N ARG A 79 7.40 -3.62 -13.49
CA ARG A 79 8.53 -3.78 -14.42
C ARG A 79 8.58 -2.68 -15.48
N THR A 80 7.42 -2.14 -15.85
CA THR A 80 7.29 -1.08 -16.86
C THR A 80 7.07 0.31 -16.26
N SER A 81 6.86 0.37 -14.94
CA SER A 81 6.70 1.64 -14.21
C SER A 81 8.00 2.44 -14.24
N PHE A 82 7.93 3.77 -14.02
CA PHE A 82 9.14 4.59 -13.88
C PHE A 82 10.03 4.11 -12.73
N CYS A 83 9.46 3.47 -11.69
CA CYS A 83 10.21 2.82 -10.62
C CYS A 83 11.08 1.67 -11.16
N GLY A 84 10.52 0.89 -12.09
CA GLY A 84 11.24 -0.16 -12.81
C GLY A 84 12.39 0.38 -13.65
N TRP A 85 12.15 1.48 -14.37
CA TRP A 85 13.19 2.16 -15.12
C TRP A 85 14.28 2.73 -14.19
N LEU A 86 13.93 3.28 -13.03
CA LEU A 86 14.90 3.72 -12.02
C LEU A 86 15.76 2.56 -11.51
N ARG A 87 15.18 1.38 -11.23
CA ARG A 87 15.95 0.18 -10.85
C ARG A 87 16.95 -0.23 -11.94
N ALA A 88 16.58 -0.09 -13.20
CA ALA A 88 17.46 -0.45 -14.32
C ALA A 88 18.58 0.59 -14.56
N PHE A 89 18.27 1.88 -14.45
CA PHE A 89 19.19 2.95 -14.85
C PHE A 89 20.09 3.47 -13.73
N LEU A 90 19.65 3.49 -12.47
CA LEU A 90 20.46 4.02 -11.38
C LEU A 90 21.82 3.29 -11.22
N PRO A 91 21.90 1.95 -11.31
CA PRO A 91 23.20 1.26 -11.26
C PRO A 91 24.12 1.60 -12.44
N ALA A 92 23.58 1.98 -13.60
CA ALA A 92 24.37 2.37 -14.76
C ALA A 92 24.90 3.81 -14.64
N VAL A 93 24.14 4.70 -13.98
CA VAL A 93 24.48 6.12 -13.82
C VAL A 93 25.37 6.35 -12.59
N ASP A 94 25.14 5.61 -11.51
CA ASP A 94 25.92 5.67 -10.26
C ASP A 94 26.24 4.25 -9.75
N PRO A 95 27.22 3.56 -10.38
CA PRO A 95 27.57 2.18 -10.04
C PRO A 95 28.26 2.03 -8.67
N GLY A 96 28.74 3.13 -8.08
CA GLY A 96 29.35 3.13 -6.75
C GLY A 96 28.34 3.05 -5.61
N LYS A 97 27.03 3.07 -5.92
CA LYS A 97 25.95 3.07 -4.96
C LYS A 97 25.01 1.88 -5.17
N GLN A 98 24.58 1.27 -4.06
CA GLN A 98 23.51 0.28 -4.07
C GLN A 98 22.15 0.99 -3.98
N TRP A 99 21.24 0.67 -4.89
CA TRP A 99 19.93 1.31 -4.99
C TRP A 99 18.80 0.34 -4.67
N GLU A 100 17.96 0.69 -3.70
CA GLU A 100 16.70 0.03 -3.41
C GLU A 100 15.55 0.95 -3.83
N VAL A 101 14.95 0.68 -4.99
CA VAL A 101 13.79 1.46 -5.45
C VAL A 101 12.52 0.65 -5.26
N ILE A 102 11.65 1.15 -4.39
CA ILE A 102 10.40 0.51 -3.99
C ILE A 102 9.23 1.22 -4.66
N ASN A 103 8.37 0.47 -5.35
CA ASN A 103 7.15 0.98 -5.94
C ASN A 103 5.97 0.84 -4.98
N ALA A 104 5.54 1.97 -4.43
CA ALA A 104 4.35 2.10 -3.58
C ALA A 104 3.21 2.83 -4.32
N GLY A 105 3.11 2.64 -5.64
CA GLY A 105 2.01 3.15 -6.46
C GLY A 105 0.72 2.37 -6.24
N GLY A 106 -0.34 3.05 -5.79
CA GLY A 106 -1.66 2.47 -5.58
C GLY A 106 -2.59 2.80 -6.74
N ILE A 107 -3.24 1.80 -7.33
CA ILE A 107 -4.22 2.02 -8.42
C ILE A 107 -5.33 2.95 -7.91
N SER A 108 -5.59 4.01 -8.69
CA SER A 108 -6.58 5.04 -8.38
C SER A 108 -6.31 5.87 -7.12
N TYR A 109 -5.11 5.83 -6.53
CA TYR A 109 -4.76 6.65 -5.35
C TYR A 109 -4.59 8.14 -5.68
N ALA A 110 -5.28 8.97 -4.91
CA ALA A 110 -5.17 10.42 -4.85
C ALA A 110 -4.20 10.86 -3.74
N SER A 111 -3.74 12.10 -3.83
CA SER A 111 -2.73 12.72 -2.96
C SER A 111 -2.98 12.56 -1.45
N TYR A 112 -4.22 12.61 -0.96
CA TYR A 112 -4.48 12.44 0.48
C TYR A 112 -4.28 11.00 0.99
N ARG A 113 -4.51 9.98 0.16
CA ARG A 113 -4.16 8.58 0.51
C ARG A 113 -2.66 8.36 0.38
N VAL A 114 -2.03 8.99 -0.61
CA VAL A 114 -0.57 9.00 -0.77
C VAL A 114 0.10 9.63 0.46
N ALA A 115 -0.42 10.74 1.00
CA ALA A 115 0.11 11.38 2.20
C ALA A 115 0.06 10.43 3.43
N ARG A 116 -1.08 9.76 3.65
CA ARG A 116 -1.21 8.75 4.71
C ARG A 116 -0.24 7.58 4.51
N LEU A 117 -0.05 7.14 3.27
CA LEU A 117 0.91 6.08 2.96
C LEU A 117 2.34 6.55 3.24
N MET A 118 2.69 7.80 2.92
CA MET A 118 4.00 8.37 3.22
C MET A 118 4.28 8.41 4.74
N GLU A 119 3.29 8.74 5.57
CA GLU A 119 3.40 8.67 7.05
C GLU A 119 3.66 7.25 7.56
N GLU A 120 3.12 6.23 6.90
CA GLU A 120 3.46 4.84 7.19
C GLU A 120 4.90 4.54 6.76
N LEU A 121 5.23 4.86 5.51
CA LEU A 121 6.44 4.42 4.84
C LEU A 121 7.72 5.13 5.29
N VAL A 122 7.60 6.27 6.00
CA VAL A 122 8.75 6.93 6.64
C VAL A 122 9.48 6.00 7.62
N ARG A 123 8.79 5.01 8.18
CA ARG A 123 9.35 4.00 9.10
C ARG A 123 10.30 3.01 8.43
N HIS A 124 10.32 2.95 7.10
CA HIS A 124 11.21 2.08 6.34
C HIS A 124 12.52 2.76 5.90
N GLU A 125 12.91 3.86 6.56
CA GLU A 125 14.19 4.55 6.36
C GLU A 125 14.49 4.99 4.91
N PRO A 126 13.55 5.61 4.18
CA PRO A 126 13.81 6.12 2.84
C PRO A 126 14.83 7.26 2.88
N ASP A 127 15.72 7.32 1.90
CA ASP A 127 16.55 8.50 1.62
C ASP A 127 15.81 9.51 0.74
N LEU A 128 14.87 9.03 -0.09
CA LEU A 128 14.15 9.84 -1.05
C LEU A 128 12.73 9.31 -1.24
N PHE A 129 11.76 10.22 -1.24
CA PHE A 129 10.43 9.97 -1.78
C PHE A 129 10.31 10.60 -3.17
N VAL A 130 9.78 9.86 -4.14
CA VAL A 130 9.39 10.37 -5.46
C VAL A 130 7.87 10.31 -5.56
N ILE A 131 7.21 11.46 -5.65
CA ILE A 131 5.74 11.53 -5.59
C ILE A 131 5.20 11.96 -6.97
N TYR A 132 4.34 11.11 -7.56
CA TYR A 132 3.63 11.39 -8.80
C TYR A 132 2.11 11.26 -8.59
N THR A 133 1.41 12.38 -8.43
CA THR A 133 -0.01 12.44 -8.04
C THR A 133 -0.77 13.53 -8.82
N GLY A 134 -2.08 13.70 -8.61
CA GLY A 134 -2.89 14.73 -9.28
C GLY A 134 -3.99 14.20 -10.24
N HIS A 135 -4.03 12.90 -10.51
CA HIS A 135 -4.95 12.30 -11.49
C HIS A 135 -6.29 11.81 -10.89
N ASN A 136 -6.34 11.52 -9.59
CA ASN A 136 -7.48 10.83 -8.95
C ASN A 136 -8.25 11.72 -7.96
N GLU A 137 -7.81 12.95 -7.76
CA GLU A 137 -8.28 13.92 -6.76
C GLU A 137 -9.77 14.19 -6.93
N PHE A 138 -10.21 14.33 -8.18
CA PHE A 138 -11.60 14.59 -8.52
C PHE A 138 -12.45 13.32 -8.56
N LEU A 139 -11.88 12.20 -9.03
CA LEU A 139 -12.59 10.93 -9.16
C LEU A 139 -12.90 10.34 -7.80
N GLU A 140 -11.93 10.30 -6.89
CA GLU A 140 -12.19 9.79 -5.56
C GLU A 140 -13.11 10.70 -4.75
N LYS A 141 -13.04 12.02 -4.94
CA LYS A 141 -14.02 12.93 -4.32
C LYS A 141 -15.45 12.57 -4.72
N ARG A 142 -15.67 12.09 -5.95
CA ARG A 142 -16.99 11.63 -6.40
C ARG A 142 -17.35 10.24 -5.85
N THR A 143 -16.42 9.30 -5.90
CA THR A 143 -16.67 7.89 -5.52
C THR A 143 -16.73 7.68 -4.01
N TYR A 144 -15.92 8.42 -3.25
CA TYR A 144 -15.70 8.25 -1.81
C TYR A 144 -16.11 9.47 -0.98
N ASP A 145 -16.96 10.37 -1.50
CA ASP A 145 -17.41 11.59 -0.77
C ASP A 145 -17.91 11.25 0.64
N ARG A 146 -18.68 10.16 0.76
CA ARG A 146 -19.20 9.67 2.05
C ARG A 146 -18.08 9.27 3.01
N MET A 147 -17.05 8.56 2.53
CA MET A 147 -15.90 8.16 3.36
C MET A 147 -15.04 9.36 3.75
N LEU A 148 -14.81 10.30 2.82
CA LEU A 148 -14.06 11.54 3.06
C LEU A 148 -14.72 12.42 4.14
N ARG A 149 -16.06 12.52 4.12
CA ARG A 149 -16.84 13.26 5.12
C ARG A 149 -17.03 12.53 6.45
N THR A 150 -16.72 11.23 6.51
CA THR A 150 -16.89 10.45 7.73
C THR A 150 -15.83 10.89 8.75
N PRO A 151 -16.20 11.29 9.98
CA PRO A 151 -15.24 11.71 11.00
C PRO A 151 -14.20 10.63 11.28
N GLU A 152 -12.98 11.04 11.63
CA GLU A 152 -11.87 10.10 11.86
C GLU A 152 -12.19 9.06 12.94
N LEU A 153 -12.82 9.48 14.04
CA LEU A 153 -13.28 8.57 15.10
C LEU A 153 -14.18 7.46 14.55
N MET A 154 -15.10 7.80 13.64
CA MET A 154 -16.02 6.82 13.06
C MET A 154 -15.29 5.85 12.13
N ARG A 155 -14.29 6.32 11.36
CA ARG A 155 -13.42 5.45 10.57
C ARG A 155 -12.61 4.50 11.45
N THR A 156 -12.07 5.00 12.58
CA THR A 156 -11.33 4.19 13.55
C THR A 156 -12.23 3.13 14.20
N LEU A 157 -13.43 3.50 14.63
CA LEU A 157 -14.40 2.55 15.19
C LEU A 157 -14.83 1.50 14.17
N ALA A 158 -15.08 1.89 12.91
CA ALA A 158 -15.40 0.96 11.84
C ALA A 158 -14.24 -0.01 11.57
N SER A 159 -13.00 0.48 11.60
CA SER A 159 -11.80 -0.36 11.50
C SER A 159 -11.71 -1.36 12.66
N LEU A 160 -11.92 -0.94 13.90
CA LEU A 160 -11.92 -1.84 15.05
C LEU A 160 -13.05 -2.88 14.94
N ALA A 161 -14.24 -2.46 14.52
CA ALA A 161 -15.38 -3.35 14.30
C ALA A 161 -15.09 -4.38 13.19
N SER A 162 -14.34 -4.02 12.15
CA SER A 162 -13.93 -4.94 11.06
C SER A 162 -13.05 -6.12 11.53
N ARG A 163 -12.58 -6.10 12.78
CA ARG A 163 -11.90 -7.22 13.42
C ARG A 163 -12.85 -8.26 14.01
N LEU A 164 -14.13 -7.89 14.19
CA LEU A 164 -15.14 -8.78 14.75
C LEU A 164 -15.78 -9.62 13.65
N ARG A 165 -15.92 -10.93 13.92
CA ARG A 165 -16.57 -11.88 13.00
C ARG A 165 -18.06 -11.55 12.78
N VAL A 166 -18.74 -11.07 13.81
CA VAL A 166 -20.15 -10.65 13.72
C VAL A 166 -20.31 -9.49 12.75
N TYR A 167 -19.45 -8.47 12.87
CA TYR A 167 -19.46 -7.32 11.97
C TYR A 167 -19.19 -7.76 10.53
N SER A 168 -18.24 -8.69 10.34
CA SER A 168 -17.89 -9.21 9.02
C SER A 168 -19.06 -9.98 8.39
N LEU A 169 -19.73 -10.84 9.15
CA LEU A 169 -20.94 -11.55 8.69
C LEU A 169 -22.07 -10.58 8.31
N LEU A 170 -22.32 -9.56 9.14
CA LEU A 170 -23.34 -8.55 8.85
C LEU A 170 -22.98 -7.75 7.59
N SER A 171 -21.70 -7.41 7.42
CA SER A 171 -21.22 -6.73 6.22
C SER A 171 -21.44 -7.59 4.97
N ASP A 172 -21.12 -8.89 5.03
CA ASP A 172 -21.29 -9.82 3.91
C ASP A 172 -22.79 -9.99 3.53
N ILE A 173 -23.71 -9.88 4.49
CA ILE A 173 -25.16 -9.93 4.24
C ILE A 173 -25.68 -8.63 3.62
N VAL A 174 -25.20 -7.48 4.09
CA VAL A 174 -25.69 -6.16 3.66
C VAL A 174 -25.05 -5.72 2.34
N TYR A 175 -23.80 -6.10 2.12
CA TYR A 175 -22.99 -5.79 0.93
C TYR A 175 -22.37 -7.09 0.40
N PRO A 176 -23.18 -7.99 -0.21
CA PRO A 176 -22.64 -9.18 -0.83
C PRO A 176 -21.66 -8.79 -1.94
N GLU A 177 -20.49 -9.44 -2.00
CA GLU A 177 -19.57 -9.26 -3.13
C GLU A 177 -20.24 -9.78 -4.42
N GLU A 178 -20.23 -8.96 -5.48
CA GLU A 178 -20.69 -9.33 -6.83
C GLU A 178 -19.71 -10.26 -7.55
#